data_AF-A0A359LNS9-F1
#
_entry.id   AF-A0A359LNS9-F1
#
_cell.length_a   1.000
_cell.length_b   1.000
_cell.length_c   1.000
_cell.angle_alpha   90.00
_cell.angle_beta   90.00
_cell.angle_gamma   90.00
#
_symmetry.space_group_name_H-M   'P 1'
#
loop_
_entity.id
_entity.type
_entity.pdbx_description
1 polymer ?
#
loop_
_entity_poly.entity_id
_entity_poly.type
_entity_poly.pdbx_seq_one_letter_code
_entity_poly.pdbx_strand_id
1 'polypeptide(L)'
;MTWKRLACLLAMAASSLPAQTLKVTPGSLAFTHQLGDTKLPAAQTLAVSVTGSTTPMNFAAAATGGAWLTVSPDTGRTPGSLKVTVNPTSLAIGTYTGQVAVTAAGGPAGNIP
;
A
#
# COMPACT_ATOMS: atom_id res chain seq x y z
N MET A 1 16.27 -24.95 8.04
CA MET A 1 15.19 -24.24 7.31
C MET A 1 15.30 -22.76 7.60
N THR A 2 15.80 -21.96 6.66
CA THR A 2 16.04 -20.52 6.81
C THR A 2 14.93 -19.74 6.09
N TRP A 3 14.12 -19.01 6.84
CA TRP A 3 12.98 -18.24 6.33
C TRP A 3 13.32 -16.76 6.19
N LYS A 4 12.78 -16.08 5.15
CA LYS A 4 12.77 -14.62 5.08
C LYS A 4 11.40 -14.11 5.52
N ARG A 5 11.39 -13.12 6.42
CA ARG A 5 10.18 -12.45 6.89
C ARG A 5 10.16 -11.03 6.33
N LEU A 6 9.17 -10.69 5.52
CA LEU A 6 8.96 -9.32 5.08
C LEU A 6 7.74 -8.77 5.81
N ALA A 7 7.94 -7.66 6.52
CA ALA A 7 6.89 -6.98 7.27
C ALA A 7 6.67 -5.60 6.64
N CYS A 8 5.51 -5.40 6.02
CA CYS A 8 5.14 -4.12 5.43
C CYS A 8 4.23 -3.36 6.42
N LEU A 9 4.67 -2.19 6.85
CA LEU A 9 3.95 -1.28 7.74
C LEU A 9 3.30 -0.17 6.91
N LEU A 10 1.99 -0.03 6.95
CA LEU A 10 1.33 1.04 6.21
C LEU A 10 1.43 2.37 6.96
N ALA A 11 1.91 3.42 6.28
CA ALA A 11 1.93 4.78 6.83
C ALA A 11 0.82 5.60 6.15
N MET A 12 -0.11 6.16 6.91
CA MET A 12 -1.17 7.01 6.36
C MET A 12 -0.80 8.48 6.58
N ALA A 13 -0.76 9.28 5.51
CA ALA A 13 -0.68 10.73 5.61
C ALA A 13 -2.01 11.32 5.11
N ALA A 14 -2.89 11.63 6.06
CA ALA A 14 -4.20 12.22 5.79
C ALA A 14 -4.10 13.75 5.83
N SER A 15 -4.29 14.39 4.67
CA SER A 15 -4.55 15.83 4.57
C SER A 15 -6.05 16.05 4.82
N SER A 16 -6.41 16.52 6.01
CA SER A 16 -7.82 16.70 6.40
C SER A 16 -8.41 18.00 5.83
N LEU A 17 -9.41 17.86 4.97
CA LEU A 17 -10.54 18.81 5.00
C LEU A 17 -11.44 18.38 6.16
N PRO A 18 -12.17 19.29 6.84
CA PRO A 18 -12.77 19.06 8.16
C PRO A 18 -13.83 17.96 8.27
N ALA A 19 -14.10 17.15 7.23
CA ALA A 19 -15.14 16.12 7.23
C ALA A 19 -14.78 14.77 6.58
N GLN A 20 -13.60 14.59 5.96
CA GLN A 20 -13.31 13.37 5.19
C GLN A 20 -11.95 12.75 5.53
N THR A 21 -11.98 11.47 5.89
CA THR A 21 -10.80 10.69 6.30
C THR A 21 -10.59 9.51 5.36
N LEU A 22 -9.38 9.36 4.83
CA LEU A 22 -8.99 8.21 4.02
C LEU A 22 -8.68 7.01 4.94
N LYS A 23 -9.26 5.86 4.66
CA LYS A 23 -9.05 4.61 5.39
C LYS A 23 -8.49 3.55 4.44
N VAL A 24 -7.49 2.80 4.91
CA VAL A 24 -6.93 1.66 4.16
C VAL A 24 -7.01 0.40 5.01
N THR A 25 -7.45 -0.70 4.41
CA THR A 25 -7.57 -2.01 5.07
C THR A 25 -7.01 -3.10 4.16
N PRO A 26 -6.09 -3.97 4.62
CA PRO A 26 -5.48 -4.04 5.96
C PRO A 26 -4.44 -2.92 6.20
N GLY A 27 -4.23 -2.52 7.46
CA GLY A 27 -3.20 -1.54 7.83
C GLY A 27 -1.78 -2.10 7.96
N SER A 28 -1.61 -3.42 7.84
CA SER A 28 -0.32 -4.09 7.83
C SER A 28 -0.40 -5.33 6.96
N LEU A 29 0.69 -5.62 6.24
CA LEU A 29 0.79 -6.77 5.36
C LEU A 29 2.05 -7.55 5.73
N ALA A 30 1.91 -8.86 5.88
CA ALA A 30 3.02 -9.75 6.17
C ALA A 30 3.22 -10.71 5.00
N PHE A 31 4.46 -10.77 4.50
CA PHE A 31 4.84 -11.67 3.42
C PHE A 31 5.98 -12.57 3.90
N THR A 32 5.87 -13.87 3.61
CA THR A 32 6.91 -14.85 3.91
C THR A 32 7.40 -15.47 2.61
N HIS A 33 8.72 -15.66 2.49
CA HIS A 33 9.33 -16.31 1.34
C HIS A 33 10.48 -17.20 1.80
N GLN A 34 10.54 -18.43 1.30
CA GLN A 34 11.65 -19.33 1.58
C GLN A 34 12.75 -19.13 0.55
N LEU A 35 14.02 -19.09 0.97
CA LEU A 35 15.11 -19.01 0.01
C LEU A 35 15.15 -20.28 -0.83
N GLY A 36 15.20 -20.12 -2.17
CA GLY A 36 15.17 -21.23 -3.11
C GLY A 36 13.77 -21.61 -3.61
N ASP A 37 12.71 -20.99 -3.10
CA ASP A 37 11.39 -21.09 -3.74
C ASP A 37 11.40 -20.38 -5.09
N THR A 38 10.82 -21.03 -6.09
CA THR A 38 10.57 -20.43 -7.42
C THR A 38 9.27 -19.64 -7.45
N LYS A 39 8.43 -19.74 -6.41
CA LYS A 39 7.17 -19.02 -6.30
C LYS A 39 7.31 -17.76 -5.46
N LEU A 40 7.06 -16.63 -6.10
CA LEU A 40 6.93 -15.34 -5.44
C LEU A 40 5.74 -15.33 -4.47
N PRO A 41 5.80 -14.56 -3.38
CA PRO A 41 4.67 -14.40 -2.46
C PRO A 41 3.47 -13.83 -3.20
N ALA A 42 2.27 -14.31 -2.86
CA ALA A 42 1.03 -13.80 -3.44
C ALA A 42 0.88 -12.30 -3.14
N ALA A 43 0.50 -11.53 -4.16
CA ALA A 43 0.20 -10.11 -3.97
C ALA A 43 -0.97 -9.93 -3.00
N GLN A 44 -0.86 -8.97 -2.08
CA GLN A 44 -1.93 -8.64 -1.14
C GLN A 44 -2.68 -7.41 -1.62
N THR A 45 -4.01 -7.45 -1.48
CA THR A 45 -4.86 -6.33 -1.87
C THR A 45 -5.20 -5.48 -0.67
N LEU A 46 -5.03 -4.16 -0.79
CA LEU A 46 -5.55 -3.18 0.16
C LEU A 46 -6.79 -2.51 -0.42
N ALA A 47 -7.82 -2.40 0.38
CA ALA A 47 -8.99 -1.58 0.09
C ALA A 47 -8.76 -0.17 0.62
N VAL A 48 -8.97 0.84 -0.22
CA VAL A 48 -8.95 2.26 0.15
C VAL A 48 -10.38 2.78 0.11
N SER A 49 -10.85 3.31 1.22
CA SER A 49 -12.17 3.90 1.37
C SER A 49 -12.09 5.29 2.00
N VAL A 50 -13.16 6.06 1.86
CA VAL A 50 -13.35 7.32 2.58
C VAL A 50 -14.40 7.11 3.66
N THR A 51 -14.16 7.68 4.84
CA THR A 51 -15.13 7.79 5.92
C THR A 51 -15.43 9.26 6.19
N GLY A 52 -16.68 9.60 6.49
CA GLY A 52 -17.13 10.98 6.71
C GLY A 52 -17.65 11.70 5.46
N SER A 53 -17.54 11.07 4.28
CA SER A 53 -18.12 11.56 3.02
C SER A 53 -18.48 10.37 2.12
N THR A 54 -19.48 10.54 1.25
CA THR A 54 -19.83 9.63 0.15
C THR A 54 -19.17 10.02 -1.16
N THR A 55 -18.46 11.15 -1.19
CA THR A 55 -17.80 11.66 -2.39
C THR A 55 -16.50 10.91 -2.62
N PRO A 56 -16.27 10.34 -3.83
CA PRO A 56 -15.00 9.77 -4.21
C PRO A 56 -13.85 10.77 -4.02
N MET A 57 -12.78 10.32 -3.37
CA MET A 57 -11.54 11.08 -3.24
C MET A 57 -10.43 10.42 -4.06
N ASN A 58 -9.61 11.24 -4.69
CA ASN A 58 -8.39 10.79 -5.33
C ASN A 58 -7.34 10.46 -4.26
N PHE A 59 -6.62 9.38 -4.47
CA PHE A 59 -5.50 8.98 -3.62
C PHE A 59 -4.29 8.62 -4.47
N ALA A 60 -3.11 8.80 -3.88
CA ALA A 60 -1.84 8.30 -4.38
C ALA A 60 -1.27 7.29 -3.38
N ALA A 61 -0.59 6.27 -3.88
CA ALA A 61 0.05 5.21 -3.12
C ALA A 61 1.52 5.11 -3.54
N ALA A 62 2.41 5.22 -2.58
CA ALA A 62 3.86 5.10 -2.79
C ALA A 62 4.42 3.99 -1.91
N ALA A 63 5.18 3.07 -2.49
CA ALA A 63 5.89 2.04 -1.74
C ALA A 63 7.32 2.49 -1.42
N THR A 64 7.69 2.39 -0.15
CA THR A 64 9.00 2.75 0.41
C THR A 64 9.58 1.54 1.12
N GLY A 65 10.51 0.84 0.50
CA GLY A 65 11.13 -0.37 1.07
C GLY A 65 12.27 -0.89 0.23
N GLY A 66 12.32 -0.51 -1.05
CA GLY A 66 13.30 -0.92 -2.04
C GLY A 66 12.59 -1.51 -3.26
N ALA A 67 13.36 -1.88 -4.28
CA ALA A 67 12.82 -2.48 -5.51
C ALA A 67 12.07 -3.82 -5.29
N TRP A 68 12.21 -4.42 -4.12
CA TRP A 68 11.48 -5.62 -3.72
C TRP A 68 10.04 -5.35 -3.31
N LEU A 69 9.63 -4.11 -3.04
CA LEU A 69 8.26 -3.75 -2.66
C LEU A 69 7.65 -2.87 -3.74
N THR A 70 6.54 -3.31 -4.33
CA THR A 70 5.82 -2.56 -5.35
C THR A 70 4.34 -2.47 -5.01
N VAL A 71 3.72 -1.34 -5.34
CA VAL A 71 2.28 -1.12 -5.22
C VAL A 71 1.72 -0.70 -6.57
N SER A 72 0.59 -1.27 -6.97
CA SER A 72 -0.09 -0.92 -8.22
C SER A 72 -1.60 -1.07 -8.06
N PRO A 73 -2.41 -0.09 -8.53
CA PRO A 73 -1.98 1.18 -9.12
C PRO A 73 -1.35 2.13 -8.08
N ASP A 74 -0.49 3.06 -8.51
CA ASP A 74 0.11 4.10 -7.66
C ASP A 74 -0.84 5.28 -7.43
N THR A 75 -1.97 5.34 -8.15
CA THR A 75 -3.04 6.33 -7.96
C THR A 75 -4.41 5.71 -8.16
N GLY A 76 -5.44 6.27 -7.54
CA GLY A 76 -6.80 5.75 -7.62
C GLY A 76 -7.86 6.70 -7.08
N ARG A 77 -9.12 6.21 -7.04
CA ARG A 77 -10.27 6.93 -6.46
C ARG A 77 -10.98 6.02 -5.45
N THR A 78 -11.48 6.59 -4.36
CA THR A 78 -12.25 5.83 -3.37
C THR A 78 -13.71 5.64 -3.80
N PRO A 79 -14.34 4.48 -3.50
CA PRO A 79 -13.71 3.24 -3.02
C PRO A 79 -12.83 2.61 -4.12
N GLY A 80 -11.61 2.21 -3.74
CA GLY A 80 -10.61 1.67 -4.66
C GLY A 80 -9.80 0.54 -4.04
N SER A 81 -9.06 -0.19 -4.86
CA SER A 81 -8.18 -1.26 -4.42
C SER A 81 -6.76 -1.08 -4.95
N LEU A 82 -5.80 -1.40 -4.10
CA LEU A 82 -4.36 -1.35 -4.33
C LEU A 82 -3.82 -2.77 -4.23
N LYS A 83 -2.92 -3.18 -5.11
CA LYS A 83 -2.21 -4.46 -4.99
C LYS A 83 -0.77 -4.20 -4.60
N VAL A 84 -0.34 -4.82 -3.51
CA VAL A 84 1.05 -4.81 -3.05
C VAL A 84 1.69 -6.15 -3.37
N THR A 85 2.76 -6.08 -4.13
CA THR A 85 3.54 -7.24 -4.58
C THR A 85 4.94 -7.13 -4.02
N VAL A 86 5.48 -8.25 -3.53
CA VAL A 86 6.85 -8.32 -3.05
C VAL A 86 7.70 -9.25 -3.91
N ASN A 87 8.92 -8.83 -4.23
CA ASN A 87 9.89 -9.61 -4.97
C ASN A 87 11.21 -9.79 -4.18
N PRO A 88 11.39 -10.90 -3.46
CA PRO A 88 12.57 -11.17 -2.66
C PRO A 88 13.74 -11.82 -3.42
N THR A 89 13.67 -11.98 -4.76
CA THR A 89 14.69 -12.68 -5.56
C THR A 89 16.09 -12.07 -5.45
N SER A 90 16.16 -10.74 -5.34
CA SER A 90 17.43 -10.00 -5.25
C SER A 90 17.83 -9.64 -3.82
N LEU A 91 17.09 -10.12 -2.81
CA LEU A 91 17.37 -9.83 -1.42
C LEU A 91 18.25 -10.92 -0.79
N ALA A 92 19.05 -10.57 0.21
CA ALA A 92 19.74 -11.54 1.06
C ALA A 92 18.75 -12.20 2.04
N ILE A 93 19.17 -13.22 2.78
CA ILE A 93 18.37 -13.75 3.90
C ILE A 93 18.32 -12.69 4.99
N GLY A 94 17.12 -12.32 5.42
CA GLY A 94 16.93 -11.32 6.45
C GLY A 94 15.47 -10.92 6.59
N THR A 95 15.23 -10.03 7.55
CA THR A 95 13.94 -9.39 7.73
C THR A 95 13.95 -8.06 7.00
N TYR A 96 13.01 -7.86 6.08
CA TYR A 96 12.89 -6.61 5.33
C TYR A 96 11.59 -5.91 5.72
N THR A 97 11.73 -4.66 6.14
CA THR A 97 10.59 -3.80 6.42
C THR A 97 10.42 -2.79 5.32
N GLY A 98 9.18 -2.65 4.87
CA GLY A 98 8.79 -1.65 3.89
C GLY A 98 7.53 -0.95 4.36
N GLN A 99 7.21 0.15 3.71
CA GLN A 99 6.03 0.93 3.98
C GLN A 99 5.30 1.23 2.70
N VAL A 100 3.97 1.24 2.74
CA VAL A 100 3.17 1.82 1.67
C VAL A 100 2.49 3.06 2.24
N ALA A 101 2.81 4.20 1.67
CA ALA A 101 2.24 5.48 2.02
C ALA A 101 1.04 5.75 1.12
N VAL A 102 -0.16 5.83 1.68
CA VAL A 102 -1.35 6.26 0.92
C VAL A 102 -1.68 7.68 1.34
N THR A 103 -1.63 8.60 0.37
CA THR A 103 -1.91 10.02 0.54
C THR A 103 -3.17 10.40 -0.20
N ALA A 104 -3.99 11.26 0.41
CA ALA A 104 -5.10 11.87 -0.32
C ALA A 104 -4.53 12.90 -1.31
N ALA A 105 -4.74 12.65 -2.60
CA ALA A 105 -4.30 13.54 -3.66
C ALA A 105 -5.37 14.63 -3.85
N GLY A 106 -5.36 15.63 -2.96
CA GLY A 106 -6.07 16.91 -3.10
C GLY A 106 -7.60 16.84 -3.23
N GLY A 107 -8.32 17.05 -2.12
CA GLY A 107 -9.72 17.52 -2.08
C GLY A 107 -10.79 16.56 -2.62
N PRO A 108 -12.09 16.82 -2.34
CA PRO A 108 -13.14 16.32 -3.24
C PRO A 108 -12.82 16.82 -4.65
N ALA A 109 -13.25 16.13 -5.70
CA ALA A 109 -13.10 16.58 -7.08
C ALA A 109 -13.78 17.95 -7.29
N GLY A 110 -13.16 19.02 -6.82
CA GLY A 110 -13.47 20.40 -7.14
C GLY A 110 -12.79 20.66 -8.46
N ASN A 111 -13.61 20.94 -9.47
CA ASN A 111 -13.19 21.45 -10.76
C ASN A 111 -11.92 22.29 -10.64
N ILE A 112 -10.85 21.86 -11.29
CA ILE A 112 -9.78 22.79 -11.70
C ILE A 112 -10.42 23.72 -12.74
N PRO A 113 -10.61 25.04 -12.47
CA PRO A 113 -10.96 25.98 -13.52
C PRO A 113 -9.79 26.18 -14.50
#